data_AF-B1HVR8-F1
#
_entry.id   AF-B1HVR8-F1
#
_cell.length_a   1.000
_cell.length_b   1.000
_cell.length_c   1.000
_cell.angle_alpha   90.00
_cell.angle_beta   90.00
_cell.angle_gamma   90.00
#
_symmetry.space_group_name_H-M   'P 1'
#
loop_
_entity.id
_entity.type
_entity.pdbx_description
1 polymer ?
#
loop_
_entity_poly.entity_id
_entity_poly.type
_entity_poly.pdbx_seq_one_letter_code
_entity_poly.pdbx_strand_id
1 'polypeptide(L)' 'MKGDFTMWVITVFEKKDVRIFEFTNKNEATKALEGFKKNAILSFTK' A
#
# COMPACT_ATOMS: atom_id res chain seq x y z
N MET A 1 -11.23 -12.24 19.66
CA MET A 1 -11.33 -10.84 19.21
C MET A 1 -11.11 -10.84 17.70
N LYS A 2 -12.09 -10.40 16.92
CA LYS A 2 -11.95 -10.26 15.46
C LYS A 2 -11.49 -8.82 15.25
N GLY A 3 -10.19 -8.62 15.02
CA GLY A 3 -9.67 -7.29 14.70
C GLY A 3 -10.05 -6.98 13.26
N ASP A 4 -10.92 -5.98 13.06
CA ASP A 4 -11.10 -5.38 11.74
C ASP A 4 -9.81 -4.61 11.43
N PHE A 5 -8.85 -5.28 10.78
CA PHE A 5 -7.58 -4.67 10.38
C PHE A 5 -7.78 -3.94 9.06
N THR A 6 -8.42 -2.77 9.12
CA THR A 6 -8.49 -1.89 7.96
C THR A 6 -7.12 -1.31 7.66
N MET A 7 -6.55 -1.68 6.51
CA MET A 7 -5.19 -1.29 6.11
C MET A 7 -5.19 -0.68 4.71
N TRP A 8 -4.31 0.30 4.51
CA TRP A 8 -3.93 0.84 3.22
C TRP A 8 -2.69 0.12 2.74
N VAL A 9 -2.75 -0.43 1.53
CA VAL A 9 -1.71 -1.28 0.98
C VAL A 9 -1.18 -0.67 -0.30
N ILE A 10 0.12 -0.39 -0.36
CA ILE A 10 0.82 -0.05 -1.59
C ILE A 10 1.49 -1.29 -2.12
N THR A 11 1.09 -1.72 -3.32
CA THR A 11 1.74 -2.80 -4.06
C THR A 11 2.59 -2.19 -5.15
N VAL A 12 3.90 -2.46 -5.10
CA VAL A 12 4.88 -1.99 -6.09
C VAL A 12 5.28 -3.18 -6.96
N PHE A 13 5.09 -3.03 -8.27
CA PHE A 13 5.42 -4.04 -9.27
C PHE A 13 6.76 -3.71 -9.92
N GLU A 14 7.75 -4.56 -9.65
CA GLU A 14 9.05 -4.53 -10.30
C GLU A 14 9.17 -5.70 -11.27
N LYS A 15 10.16 -5.66 -12.16
CA LYS A 15 10.23 -6.59 -13.31
C LYS A 15 10.11 -8.08 -12.93
N LYS A 16 10.64 -8.47 -11.77
CA LYS A 16 10.64 -9.86 -11.28
C LYS A 16 10.12 -9.99 -9.85
N ASP A 17 9.75 -8.88 -9.22
CA ASP A 17 9.48 -8.81 -7.79
C ASP A 17 8.24 -7.97 -7.52
N VAL A 18 7.54 -8.31 -6.44
CA VAL A 18 6.41 -7.53 -5.92
C VAL A 18 6.73 -7.18 -4.48
N ARG A 19 6.62 -5.89 -4.15
CA ARG A 19 6.82 -5.38 -2.79
C ARG A 19 5.51 -4.81 -2.27
N ILE A 20 5.19 -5.12 -1.03
CA ILE A 20 3.95 -4.73 -0.36
C ILE A 20 4.30 -3.91 0.87
N PHE A 21 3.65 -2.76 1.00
CA PHE A 21 3.78 -1.86 2.15
C PHE A 21 2.41 -1.60 2.74
N GLU A 22 2.29 -1.81 4.05
CA GLU A 22 1.04 -1.64 4.79
C GLU A 22 1.09 -0.37 5.64
N PHE A 23 -0.04 0.34 5.67
CA PHE A 23 -0.22 1.57 6.42
C PHE A 23 -1.59 1.56 7.09
N THR A 24 -1.65 2.05 8.32
CA THR A 24 -2.92 2.24 9.03
C THR A 24 -3.62 3.54 8.61
N ASN A 25 -2.86 4.49 8.04
CA ASN A 25 -3.34 5.82 7.68
C ASN A 25 -3.33 6.05 6.15
N LYS A 26 -4.48 6.45 5.59
CA LYS A 26 -4.64 6.76 4.17
C LYS A 26 -3.68 7.84 3.68
N ASN A 27 -3.52 8.91 4.45
CA ASN A 27 -2.74 10.08 4.05
C ASN A 27 -1.25 9.75 4.01
N GLU A 28 -0.77 8.93 4.94
CA GLU A 28 0.61 8.43 4.94
C GLU A 28 0.85 7.52 3.73
N ALA A 29 -0.07 6.60 3.46
CA ALA A 29 0.00 5.74 2.28
C ALA A 29 -0.02 6.55 0.97
N THR A 30 -0.86 7.58 0.88
CA THR A 30 -0.94 8.44 -0.30
C THR A 30 0.35 9.21 -0.52
N LYS A 31 0.93 9.79 0.56
CA LYS A 31 2.23 10.47 0.47
C LYS A 31 3.36 9.51 0.10
N ALA A 32 3.36 8.29 0.65
CA ALA A 32 4.34 7.28 0.29
C ALA A 32 4.21 6.84 -1.18
N LEU A 33 2.98 6.77 -1.71
CA LEU A 33 2.70 6.44 -3.11
C LEU A 33 3.39 7.39 -4.09
N GLU A 34 3.42 8.69 -3.77
CA GLU A 34 4.09 9.72 -4.59
C GLU A 34 5.59 9.45 -4.79
N GLY A 35 6.22 8.72 -3.86
CA GLY A 35 7.62 8.32 -3.95
C GLY A 35 7.89 7.13 -4.88
N PHE A 36 6.87 6.36 -5.24
CA PHE A 36 7.02 5.21 -6.14
C PHE A 36 6.78 5.65 -7.60
N LYS A 37 7.69 5.24 -8.50
CA LYS A 37 7.52 5.44 -9.95
C LYS A 37 6.30 4.64 -10.45
N LYS A 38 5.83 4.93 -11.67
CA LYS A 38 4.58 4.51 -12.38
C LYS A 38 4.00 3.09 -12.15
N ASN A 39 4.70 2.18 -11.47
CA ASN A 39 4.32 0.79 -11.24
C ASN A 39 3.93 0.53 -9.77
N ALA A 40 3.13 1.41 -9.17
CA ALA A 40 2.62 1.23 -7.82
C ALA A 40 1.10 1.45 -7.77
N ILE A 41 0.40 0.63 -6.99
CA ILE A 41 -1.04 0.70 -6.79
C ILE A 41 -1.31 0.86 -5.29
N LEU A 42 -2.13 1.86 -4.93
CA LEU A 42 -2.69 2.00 -3.59
C LEU A 42 -4.07 1.34 -3.53
N SER A 43 -4.27 0.48 -2.53
CA SER A 43 -5.51 -0.26 -2.29
C SER A 43 -5.91 -0.20 -0.81
N PHE A 44 -7.17 -0.52 -0.52
CA PHE A 44 -7.72 -0.56 0.83
C PHE A 44 -8.26 -1.96 1.12
N THR A 45 -7.84 -2.54 2.23
CA THR A 45 -8.26 -3.87 2.70
C THR A 45 -9.05 -3.73 4.00
N LYS A 46 -10.09 -4.54 4.16
CA LYS A 46 -10.94 -4.63 5.35
C LYS A 46 -11.13 -6.08 5.74
#